data_AF-A0A7L4TDQ3-F1
#
_entry.id   AF-A0A7L4TDQ3-F1
#
_cell.length_a   1.000
_cell.length_b   1.000
_cell.length_c   1.000
_cell.angle_alpha   90.00
_cell.angle_beta   90.00
_cell.angle_gamma   90.00
#
_symmetry.space_group_name_H-M   'P 1'
#
loop_
_entity.id
_entity.type
_entity.pdbx_description
1 polymer ?
#
loop_
_entity_poly.entity_id
_entity_poly.type
_entity_poly.pdbx_seq_one_letter_code
_entity_poly.pdbx_strand_id
1 'polypeptide(L)'
;MNKKGPIVLIENNQGDRNLFMEIFSELNFSNEILYFNAANDAYHYLTTKEIEPFLIFSDIVLLNMDDNQSAFITYKNLSLELNCPCLFFTTVFNQCFVIDVYSFPTQRYLVKPYSYEKFRDVIKKIIEYWSLTESIAQFDITAKEKESEKS
;
A
#
# COMPACT_ATOMS: atom_id res chain seq x y z
N MET A 1 9.40 8.77 -4.18
CA MET A 1 8.10 8.24 -4.63
C MET A 1 7.87 8.53 -6.11
N ASN A 2 7.73 7.49 -6.92
CA ASN A 2 7.43 7.57 -8.34
C ASN A 2 5.91 7.65 -8.59
N LYS A 3 5.36 8.85 -8.78
CA LYS A 3 3.91 9.06 -9.00
C LYS A 3 3.38 8.46 -10.30
N LYS A 4 4.26 8.15 -11.26
CA LYS A 4 3.91 7.51 -12.53
C LYS A 4 4.12 5.99 -12.51
N GLY A 5 4.64 5.45 -11.40
CA GLY A 5 4.87 4.03 -11.21
C GLY A 5 3.57 3.24 -11.15
N PRO A 6 3.62 1.91 -11.26
CA PRO A 6 2.42 1.09 -11.17
C PRO A 6 1.77 1.15 -9.80
N ILE A 7 0.45 0.96 -9.75
CA ILE A 7 -0.27 0.63 -8.52
C ILE A 7 -0.25 -0.89 -8.40
N VAL A 8 0.20 -1.39 -7.25
CA VAL A 8 0.33 -2.83 -6.98
C VAL A 8 -0.81 -3.29 -6.08
N LEU A 9 -1.46 -4.40 -6.43
CA LEU A 9 -2.48 -5.06 -5.64
C LEU A 9 -2.02 -6.47 -5.23
N ILE A 10 -1.99 -6.73 -3.92
CA ILE A 10 -1.67 -8.04 -3.34
C ILE A 10 -2.92 -8.58 -2.64
N GLU A 11 -3.56 -9.56 -3.27
CA GLU A 11 -4.83 -10.16 -2.83
C GLU A 11 -4.88 -11.59 -3.37
N ASN A 12 -5.34 -12.58 -2.62
CA ASN A 12 -5.46 -13.96 -3.10
C ASN A 12 -6.93 -14.37 -3.34
N ASN A 13 -7.88 -13.61 -2.80
CA ASN A 13 -9.31 -13.76 -3.04
C ASN A 13 -9.70 -13.14 -4.39
N GLN A 14 -10.23 -13.98 -5.29
CA GLN A 14 -10.65 -13.53 -6.62
C GLN A 14 -11.82 -12.52 -6.59
N GLY A 15 -12.75 -12.64 -5.65
CA GLY A 15 -13.88 -11.73 -5.52
C GLY A 15 -13.43 -10.33 -5.11
N ASP A 16 -12.59 -10.24 -4.08
CA ASP A 16 -12.04 -8.97 -3.60
C ASP A 16 -11.13 -8.33 -4.66
N ARG A 17 -10.35 -9.13 -5.38
CA ARG A 17 -9.58 -8.66 -6.54
C ARG A 17 -10.45 -8.01 -7.60
N ASN A 18 -11.51 -8.68 -8.01
CA ASN A 18 -12.39 -8.18 -9.06
C ASN A 18 -13.01 -6.85 -8.62
N LEU A 19 -13.40 -6.72 -7.36
CA LEU A 19 -13.89 -5.48 -6.78
C LEU A 19 -12.86 -4.34 -6.91
N PHE A 20 -11.59 -4.58 -6.56
CA PHE A 20 -10.53 -3.58 -6.74
C PHE A 20 -10.30 -3.23 -8.21
N MET A 21 -10.28 -4.22 -9.10
CA MET A 21 -10.05 -4.00 -10.54
C MET A 21 -11.19 -3.19 -11.17
N GLU A 22 -12.44 -3.46 -10.80
CA GLU A 22 -13.60 -2.66 -11.21
C GLU A 22 -13.44 -1.20 -10.76
N ILE A 23 -13.08 -0.98 -9.49
CA ILE A 23 -12.86 0.36 -8.94
C ILE A 23 -11.72 1.09 -9.66
N PHE A 24 -10.57 0.44 -9.88
CA PHE A 24 -9.44 1.05 -10.58
C PHE A 24 -9.79 1.39 -12.02
N SER A 25 -10.56 0.52 -12.70
CA SER A 25 -11.05 0.78 -14.05
C SER A 25 -12.03 1.96 -14.10
N GLU A 26 -12.96 2.05 -13.16
CA GLU A 26 -13.93 3.16 -13.09
C GLU A 26 -13.27 4.50 -12.81
N LEU A 27 -12.26 4.51 -11.95
CA LEU A 27 -11.54 5.72 -11.57
C LEU A 27 -10.55 6.18 -12.66
N ASN A 28 -10.28 5.32 -13.64
CA ASN A 28 -9.51 5.62 -14.85
C ASN A 28 -8.15 6.28 -14.57
N PHE A 29 -7.40 5.70 -13.63
CA PHE A 29 -6.05 6.16 -13.31
C PHE A 29 -5.07 5.83 -14.44
N SER A 30 -4.08 6.71 -14.66
CA SER A 30 -3.06 6.53 -15.71
C SER A 30 -2.00 5.48 -15.37
N ASN A 31 -1.92 5.08 -14.11
CA ASN A 31 -0.92 4.14 -13.61
C ASN A 31 -1.27 2.71 -14.04
N GLU A 32 -0.26 1.94 -14.47
CA GLU A 32 -0.42 0.51 -14.69
C GLU A 32 -0.85 -0.19 -13.39
N ILE A 33 -1.75 -1.17 -13.47
CA ILE A 33 -2.15 -1.99 -12.33
C ILE A 33 -1.41 -3.33 -12.40
N LEU A 34 -0.54 -3.59 -11.43
CA LEU A 34 0.12 -4.88 -11.24
C LEU A 34 -0.57 -5.65 -10.13
N TYR A 35 -0.72 -6.96 -10.30
CA TYR A 35 -1.43 -7.81 -9.34
C TYR A 35 -0.63 -9.07 -9.01
N PHE A 36 -0.64 -9.43 -7.71
CA PHE A 36 0.01 -10.61 -7.15
C PHE A 36 -0.86 -11.34 -6.12
N ASN A 37 -0.73 -12.66 -6.04
CA ASN A 37 -1.42 -13.49 -5.03
C ASN A 37 -0.69 -13.54 -3.69
N ALA A 38 0.60 -13.23 -3.68
CA ALA A 38 1.46 -13.33 -2.52
C ALA A 38 2.38 -12.11 -2.44
N ALA A 39 2.70 -11.70 -1.21
CA ALA A 39 3.59 -10.57 -0.97
C ALA A 39 5.01 -10.86 -1.47
N ASN A 40 5.49 -12.10 -1.33
CA ASN A 40 6.81 -12.50 -1.79
C ASN A 40 6.94 -12.43 -3.32
N ASP A 41 5.91 -12.86 -4.06
CA ASP A 41 5.89 -12.75 -5.53
C ASP A 41 5.96 -11.29 -5.98
N ALA A 42 5.18 -10.42 -5.35
CA ALA A 42 5.21 -8.98 -5.62
C ALA A 42 6.60 -8.41 -5.34
N TYR A 43 7.17 -8.70 -4.17
CA TYR A 43 8.48 -8.22 -3.78
C TYR A 43 9.57 -8.68 -4.76
N HIS A 44 9.64 -9.97 -5.07
CA HIS A 44 10.62 -10.50 -6.01
C HIS A 44 10.47 -9.88 -7.40
N TYR A 45 9.24 -9.71 -7.89
CA TYR A 45 8.99 -9.09 -9.18
C TYR A 45 9.46 -7.64 -9.23
N LEU A 46 9.07 -6.83 -8.23
CA LEU A 46 9.37 -5.40 -8.19
C LEU A 46 10.88 -5.15 -8.04
N THR A 47 11.55 -5.90 -7.15
CA THR A 47 12.99 -5.76 -6.93
C THR A 47 13.82 -6.26 -8.11
N THR A 48 13.50 -7.44 -8.67
CA THR A 48 14.26 -8.02 -9.79
C THR A 48 14.15 -7.17 -11.06
N LYS A 49 13.00 -6.52 -11.26
CA LYS A 49 12.77 -5.64 -12.42
C LYS A 49 13.08 -4.17 -12.15
N GLU A 50 13.57 -3.83 -10.96
CA GLU A 50 13.85 -2.46 -10.54
C GLU A 50 12.64 -1.51 -10.74
N ILE A 51 11.44 -2.02 -10.46
CA ILE A 51 10.20 -1.27 -10.60
C ILE A 51 9.94 -0.49 -9.32
N GLU A 52 9.84 0.83 -9.43
CA GLU A 52 9.37 1.70 -8.34
C GLU A 52 7.84 1.87 -8.43
N PRO A 53 7.06 1.19 -7.57
CA PRO A 53 5.61 1.36 -7.55
C PRO A 53 5.22 2.73 -7.01
N PHE A 54 4.07 3.22 -7.46
CA PHE A 54 3.47 4.43 -6.92
C PHE A 54 2.81 4.15 -5.57
N LEU A 55 1.98 3.10 -5.51
CA LEU A 55 1.24 2.67 -4.33
C LEU A 55 1.13 1.16 -4.29
N ILE A 56 1.13 0.59 -3.09
CA ILE A 56 0.88 -0.83 -2.87
C ILE A 56 -0.37 -0.97 -2.01
N PHE A 57 -1.35 -1.74 -2.48
CA PHE A 57 -2.50 -2.19 -1.71
C PHE A 57 -2.29 -3.67 -1.38
N SER A 58 -2.31 -4.04 -0.11
CA SER A 58 -2.14 -5.45 0.31
C SER A 58 -3.20 -5.86 1.32
N ASP A 59 -3.74 -7.07 1.18
CA ASP A 59 -4.44 -7.70 2.29
C ASP A 59 -3.47 -7.96 3.44
N ILE A 60 -3.84 -7.52 4.65
CA ILE A 60 -3.05 -7.65 5.86
C ILE A 60 -2.79 -9.12 6.23
N VAL A 61 -3.72 -10.02 5.89
CA VAL A 61 -3.57 -11.45 6.19
C VAL A 61 -2.43 -12.05 5.37
N LEU A 62 -2.29 -11.63 4.11
CA LEU A 62 -1.29 -12.16 3.19
C LEU A 62 0.13 -11.70 3.48
N LEU A 63 0.29 -10.70 4.35
CA LEU A 63 1.61 -10.26 4.82
C LEU A 63 2.17 -11.15 5.92
N ASN A 64 1.30 -11.90 6.62
CA ASN A 64 1.69 -12.75 7.74
C ASN A 64 1.68 -14.25 7.39
N MET A 65 1.41 -14.62 6.14
CA MET A 65 1.15 -16.01 5.72
C MET A 65 2.38 -16.77 5.21
N ASP A 66 3.56 -16.15 5.09
CA ASP A 66 4.80 -16.87 4.73
C ASP A 66 5.61 -17.25 5.97
N ASP A 67 5.24 -18.39 6.57
CA ASP A 67 5.90 -18.99 7.75
C ASP A 67 6.96 -20.05 7.37
N ASN A 68 7.57 -19.96 6.19
CA ASN A 68 8.59 -20.92 5.75
C ASN A 68 9.81 -20.27 5.08
N GLN A 69 10.81 -19.97 5.91
CA GLN A 69 12.25 -20.03 5.62
C GLN A 69 12.94 -19.02 4.68
N SER A 70 12.31 -17.96 4.19
CA SER A 70 13.06 -16.86 3.57
C SER A 70 12.55 -15.50 4.02
N ALA A 71 13.38 -14.80 4.80
CA ALA A 71 13.27 -13.39 5.23
C ALA A 71 11.84 -12.88 5.47
N PHE A 72 11.44 -12.72 6.73
CA PHE A 72 10.22 -11.99 7.11
C PHE A 72 10.20 -10.59 6.47
N ILE A 73 9.59 -10.46 5.29
CA ILE A 73 9.32 -9.16 4.68
C ILE A 73 8.13 -8.59 5.43
N THR A 74 8.42 -7.93 6.54
CA THR A 74 7.41 -7.14 7.25
C THR A 74 7.00 -5.98 6.33
N TYR A 75 5.74 -5.57 6.39
CA TYR A 75 5.24 -4.43 5.63
C TYR A 75 6.11 -3.16 5.73
N LYS A 76 6.71 -2.94 6.90
CA LYS A 76 7.63 -1.84 7.16
C LYS A 76 8.87 -1.94 6.26
N ASN A 77 9.41 -3.14 6.09
CA ASN A 77 10.55 -3.40 5.20
C ASN A 77 10.15 -3.23 3.75
N LEU A 78 9.02 -3.80 3.32
CA LEU A 78 8.52 -3.66 1.94
C LEU A 78 8.33 -2.19 1.55
N SER A 79 7.75 -1.41 2.46
CA SER A 79 7.49 0.01 2.25
C SER A 79 8.78 0.85 2.22
N LEU A 80 9.70 0.60 3.16
CA LEU A 80 10.98 1.31 3.25
C LEU A 80 11.90 0.97 2.07
N GLU A 81 11.98 -0.31 1.70
CA GLU A 81 12.85 -0.80 0.62
C GLU A 81 12.34 -0.38 -0.76
N LEU A 82 11.02 -0.36 -0.97
CA LEU A 82 10.42 0.07 -2.24
C LEU A 82 10.13 1.59 -2.30
N ASN A 83 10.43 2.33 -1.23
CA ASN A 83 10.25 3.78 -1.12
C ASN A 83 8.86 4.27 -1.59
N CYS A 84 7.81 3.53 -1.23
CA CYS A 84 6.44 3.76 -1.70
C CYS A 84 5.40 3.51 -0.60
N PRO A 85 4.29 4.27 -0.58
CA PRO A 85 3.21 4.04 0.37
C PRO A 85 2.59 2.65 0.21
N CYS A 86 2.56 1.90 1.32
CA CYS A 86 1.92 0.60 1.41
C CYS A 86 0.68 0.71 2.30
N LEU A 87 -0.46 0.36 1.73
CA LEU A 87 -1.79 0.52 2.27
C LEU A 87 -2.37 -0.86 2.55
N PHE A 88 -2.75 -1.09 3.80
CA PHE A 88 -3.27 -2.39 4.21
C PHE A 88 -4.77 -2.39 4.23
N PHE A 89 -5.35 -3.36 3.55
CA PHE A 89 -6.76 -3.66 3.65
C PHE A 89 -7.00 -5.05 4.21
N THR A 90 -8.23 -5.28 4.63
CA THR A 90 -8.71 -6.58 5.06
C THR A 90 -10.20 -6.60 4.79
N THR A 91 -10.74 -7.67 4.25
CA THR A 91 -12.18 -7.84 4.01
C THR A 91 -12.84 -8.72 5.08
N VAL A 92 -12.08 -9.10 6.11
CA VAL A 92 -12.54 -9.95 7.20
C VAL A 92 -13.64 -9.21 7.98
N PHE A 93 -14.78 -9.88 8.20
CA PHE A 93 -15.97 -9.35 8.88
C PHE A 93 -16.68 -8.18 8.19
N ASN A 94 -16.70 -8.12 6.87
CA ASN A 94 -17.48 -7.11 6.13
C ASN A 94 -17.03 -5.66 6.38
N GLN A 95 -15.78 -5.49 6.80
CA GLN A 95 -15.19 -4.20 7.14
C GLN A 95 -13.89 -4.05 6.37
N CYS A 96 -13.85 -3.12 5.42
CA CYS A 96 -12.59 -2.72 4.80
C CYS A 96 -11.92 -1.68 5.70
N PHE A 97 -10.65 -1.90 6.02
CA PHE A 97 -9.82 -0.88 6.65
C PHE A 97 -8.76 -0.44 5.64
N VAL A 98 -8.35 0.82 5.68
CA VAL A 98 -7.09 1.21 5.05
C VAL A 98 -6.17 1.73 6.13
N ILE A 99 -5.00 1.12 6.28
CA ILE A 99 -3.97 1.58 7.20
C ILE A 99 -2.90 2.30 6.39
N ASP A 100 -2.76 3.60 6.65
CA ASP A 100 -1.67 4.41 6.11
C ASP A 100 -0.52 4.43 7.13
N VAL A 101 0.45 3.53 6.95
CA VAL A 101 1.63 3.41 7.81
C VAL A 101 2.64 4.55 7.63
N TYR A 102 2.47 5.40 6.61
CA TYR A 102 3.30 6.57 6.36
C TYR A 102 2.78 7.83 7.05
N SER A 103 1.48 7.89 7.32
CA SER A 103 0.93 8.94 8.17
C SER A 103 1.44 8.77 9.61
N PHE A 104 1.91 9.86 10.22
CA PHE A 104 2.20 9.93 11.65
C PHE A 104 1.23 10.90 12.33
N PRO A 105 0.37 10.45 13.27
CA PRO A 105 0.14 9.05 13.66
C PRO A 105 -0.51 8.23 12.54
N THR A 106 -0.32 6.91 12.56
CA THR A 106 -0.92 5.97 11.59
C THR A 106 -2.43 6.15 11.54
N GLN A 107 -2.94 6.49 10.37
CA GLN A 107 -4.36 6.68 10.13
C GLN A 107 -5.01 5.37 9.71
N ARG A 108 -6.17 5.10 10.31
CA ARG A 108 -7.02 3.96 9.98
C ARG A 108 -8.35 4.45 9.43
N TYR A 109 -8.57 4.22 8.15
CA TYR A 109 -9.87 4.46 7.52
C TYR A 109 -10.76 3.24 7.78
N LEU A 110 -11.93 3.45 8.36
CA LEU A 110 -12.86 2.37 8.75
C LEU A 110 -14.09 2.41 7.84
N VAL A 111 -14.23 1.42 6.96
CA VAL A 111 -15.36 1.31 6.03
C VAL A 111 -16.42 0.40 6.66
N LYS A 112 -17.38 0.98 7.40
CA LYS A 112 -18.60 0.29 7.87
C LYS A 112 -19.65 0.20 6.74
N PRO A 113 -20.59 -0.75 6.85
CA PRO A 113 -20.78 -1.80 5.85
C PRO A 113 -21.05 -1.32 4.41
N TYR A 114 -20.47 -2.11 3.49
CA TYR A 114 -20.60 -2.26 2.04
C TYR A 114 -21.60 -1.42 1.26
N SER A 115 -21.22 -0.18 0.91
CA SER A 115 -21.56 0.28 -0.44
C SER A 115 -20.28 0.29 -1.25
N TYR A 116 -20.30 -0.39 -2.39
CA TYR A 116 -19.29 -0.27 -3.44
C TYR A 116 -18.84 1.18 -3.62
N GLU A 117 -19.79 2.12 -3.67
CA GLU A 117 -19.56 3.55 -3.81
C GLU A 117 -18.62 4.13 -2.74
N LYS A 118 -18.87 3.86 -1.45
CA LYS A 118 -17.99 4.32 -0.37
C LYS A 118 -16.59 3.73 -0.48
N PHE A 119 -16.48 2.47 -0.87
CA PHE A 119 -15.17 1.84 -1.00
C PHE A 119 -14.39 2.47 -2.16
N ARG A 120 -15.04 2.62 -3.32
CA ARG A 120 -14.52 3.37 -4.47
C ARG A 120 -14.09 4.79 -4.09
N ASP A 121 -14.92 5.51 -3.34
CA ASP A 121 -14.64 6.89 -2.92
C ASP A 121 -13.44 6.97 -1.95
N VAL A 122 -13.27 5.97 -1.09
CA VAL A 122 -12.08 5.86 -0.22
C VAL A 122 -10.83 5.61 -1.05
N ILE A 123 -10.85 4.64 -1.96
CA ILE A 123 -9.72 4.34 -2.86
C ILE A 123 -9.35 5.57 -3.69
N LYS A 124 -10.35 6.29 -4.23
CA LYS A 124 -10.16 7.54 -4.96
C LYS A 124 -9.43 8.58 -4.11
N LYS A 125 -9.92 8.86 -2.90
CA LYS A 125 -9.32 9.85 -2.00
C LYS A 125 -7.88 9.52 -1.64
N ILE A 126 -7.58 8.25 -1.43
CA ILE A 126 -6.22 7.81 -1.10
C ILE A 126 -5.27 8.05 -2.27
N ILE A 127 -5.67 7.65 -3.48
CA ILE A 127 -4.85 7.82 -4.69
C ILE A 127 -4.66 9.31 -5.01
N GLU A 128 -5.71 10.12 -4.89
CA GLU A 128 -5.64 11.58 -5.07
C GLU A 128 -4.70 12.22 -4.04
N TYR A 129 -4.80 11.83 -2.76
CA TYR A 129 -3.94 12.32 -1.69
C TYR A 129 -2.46 12.08 -1.99
N TRP A 130 -2.08 10.84 -2.33
CA TRP A 130 -0.69 10.50 -2.64
C TRP A 130 -0.21 11.09 -3.97
N SER A 131 -1.12 11.32 -4.92
CA SER A 131 -0.81 11.99 -6.19
C SER A 131 -0.48 13.47 -5.99
N LEU A 132 -1.16 14.14 -5.06
CA LEU A 132 -0.96 15.55 -4.74
C LEU A 132 0.20 15.78 -3.75
N THR A 133 0.51 14.81 -2.90
CA THR A 133 1.58 14.92 -1.90
C THR A 133 2.95 15.03 -2.58
N GLU A 134 3.68 16.12 -2.32
CA GLU A 134 5.09 16.24 -2.72
C GLU A 134 5.98 15.39 -1.79
N SER A 135 7.00 14.75 -2.36
CA SER A 135 7.83 13.70 -1.75
C SER A 135 8.15 13.89 -0.25
N ILE A 136 7.89 12.87 0.57
CA ILE A 136 8.29 12.75 1.99
C ILE A 136 9.80 12.40 2.08
N ALA A 137 10.66 13.08 1.31
CA ALA A 137 12.11 12.89 1.44
C ALA A 137 12.69 13.62 2.67
N GLN A 138 11.89 14.43 3.38
CA GLN A 138 12.41 15.38 4.38
C GLN A 138 12.16 15.01 5.85
N PHE A 139 11.34 13.99 6.18
CA PHE A 139 10.97 13.76 7.58
C PHE A 139 11.90 12.84 8.38
N ASP A 140 12.87 12.17 7.74
CA ASP A 140 13.78 11.23 8.44
C ASP A 140 15.19 11.77 8.75
N ILE A 141 15.56 13.00 8.35
CA ILE A 141 16.89 13.57 8.67
C ILE A 141 16.85 14.48 9.90
N THR A 142 15.78 15.26 10.11
CA THR A 142 15.73 16.23 11.22
C THR A 142 15.46 15.65 12.62
N ALA A 143 15.08 14.38 12.72
CA ALA A 143 14.87 13.73 14.03
C ALA A 143 16.16 13.17 14.64
N LYS A 144 17.13 12.73 13.82
CA LYS A 144 18.41 12.20 14.32
C LYS A 144 19.42 13.29 14.70
N GLU A 145 19.41 14.45 14.06
CA GLU A 145 20.35 15.53 14.39
C GLU A 145 19.99 16.26 15.70
N LYS A 146 18.72 16.24 16.12
CA LYS A 146 18.30 16.87 17.39
C LYS A 146 18.58 16.02 18.64
N GLU A 147 18.89 14.74 18.48
CA GLU A 147 19.33 13.88 19.59
C GLU A 147 20.86 13.87 19.78
N SER A 148 21.64 14.19 18.75
CA SER A 148 23.11 14.29 18.85
C SER A 148 23.62 15.63 19.40
N GLU A 149 22.80 16.69 19.45
CA GLU A 149 23.17 17.99 20.04
C GLU A 149 22.76 18.12 21.53
N LYS A 150 22.24 17.05 22.14
CA LYS A 150 21.83 17.01 23.56
C LYS A 150 22.61 16.02 24.42
N SER A 151 23.72 15.47 23.94
CA SER A 151 24.70 14.72 24.77
C SER A 151 25.99 15.50 24.95
#